data_AF-A0A1H2HH15-F1
#
_entry.id   AF-A0A1H2HH15-F1
#
_cell.length_a   1.000
_cell.length_b   1.000
_cell.length_c   1.000
_cell.angle_alpha   90.00
_cell.angle_beta   90.00
_cell.angle_gamma   90.00
#
_symmetry.space_group_name_H-M   'P 1'
#
loop_
_entity.id
_entity.type
_entity.pdbx_description
1 polymer ?
#
loop_
_entity_poly.entity_id
_entity_poly.type
_entity_poly.pdbx_seq_one_letter_code
_entity_poly.pdbx_strand_id
1 'polypeptide(L)'
;MSITLTVDTTRYAALVRDLAKRTGRTVQKELKVAARGLCWELAKAMQPFGMDDKAKGQGESAIRRDLFGSGQKGLTSSTVRRFGIFKTLPDSIIANATEEESTTVQIFAKKNGEVYGTDKEHFMRNPSVGDLDAIHHSAFRDGRMSSVSAFDRTIGRWKFITRTVIPESKGVQILNMLVARVGFAKAGWATCARIIGDAANSTRDFPRWVKRHRDAPGEVEDRTDDPNQPTLTIVNNINYTRRVLSQQNMSIALKDAEYKLRARIQNAIDHPPKSS
;
A
#
# COMPACT_ATOMS: atom_id res chain seq x y z
N MET A 1 -7.86 11.33 4.56
CA MET A 1 -7.81 10.99 6.01
C MET A 1 -6.96 12.04 6.68
N SER A 2 -7.49 12.77 7.66
CA SER A 2 -6.78 13.84 8.36
C SER A 2 -6.47 13.45 9.80
N ILE A 3 -5.40 14.00 10.34
CA ILE A 3 -5.05 13.90 11.76
C ILE A 3 -4.36 15.21 12.20
N THR A 4 -4.73 15.70 13.37
CA THR A 4 -4.25 16.96 13.91
C THR A 4 -3.42 16.69 15.15
N LEU A 5 -2.22 17.26 15.19
CA LEU A 5 -1.38 17.30 16.37
C LEU A 5 -1.55 18.67 17.04
N THR A 6 -1.99 18.66 18.30
CA THR A 6 -2.29 19.86 19.08
C THR A 6 -1.41 19.91 20.33
N VAL A 7 -0.95 21.11 20.70
CA VAL A 7 -0.25 21.33 21.97
C VAL A 7 -1.25 21.75 23.06
N ASP A 8 -1.14 21.15 24.26
CA ASP A 8 -1.94 21.53 25.43
C ASP A 8 -1.54 22.92 25.95
N THR A 9 -2.49 23.86 25.85
CA THR A 9 -2.30 25.29 26.07
C THR A 9 -2.17 25.69 27.55
N THR A 10 -2.60 24.83 28.48
CA THR A 10 -2.62 25.13 29.93
C THR A 10 -1.21 25.15 30.55
N ARG A 11 -0.30 24.34 30.02
CA ARG A 11 1.15 24.36 30.38
C ARG A 11 2.00 25.16 29.38
N TYR A 12 1.39 25.61 28.28
CA TYR A 12 2.05 26.13 27.08
C TYR A 12 2.71 27.49 27.27
N ALA A 13 2.02 28.47 27.86
CA ALA A 13 2.56 29.83 27.93
C ALA A 13 3.84 29.94 28.78
N ALA A 14 3.99 29.06 29.78
CA ALA A 14 5.19 28.96 30.61
C ALA A 14 6.29 28.17 29.88
N LEU A 15 5.97 27.01 29.31
CA LEU A 15 6.94 26.15 28.60
C LEU A 15 7.49 26.82 27.32
N VAL A 16 6.67 27.54 26.56
CA VAL A 16 7.08 28.28 25.36
C VAL A 16 8.07 29.39 25.72
N ARG A 17 7.76 30.15 26.79
CA ARG A 17 8.64 31.22 27.28
C ARG A 17 9.96 30.66 27.80
N ASP A 18 9.93 29.56 28.55
CA ASP A 18 11.13 28.92 29.07
C ASP A 18 11.97 28.25 27.96
N LEU A 19 11.34 27.55 27.02
CA LEU A 19 12.02 26.92 25.88
C LEU A 19 12.74 27.95 25.02
N ALA A 20 12.04 29.03 24.64
CA ALA A 20 12.61 30.09 23.81
C ALA A 20 13.76 30.81 24.52
N LYS A 21 13.59 31.14 25.81
CA LYS A 21 14.62 31.82 26.62
C LYS A 21 15.86 30.97 26.88
N ARG A 22 15.69 29.67 27.15
CA ARG A 22 16.79 28.79 27.58
C ARG A 22 17.54 28.13 26.42
N THR A 23 16.91 27.97 25.25
CA THR A 23 17.46 27.10 24.18
C THR A 23 17.54 27.73 22.80
N GLY A 24 16.91 28.88 22.57
CA GLY A 24 16.76 29.47 21.23
C GLY A 24 15.91 28.63 20.26
N ARG A 25 15.23 27.56 20.74
CA ARG A 25 14.31 26.74 19.93
C ARG A 25 12.87 27.26 20.05
N THR A 26 12.12 27.15 18.95
CA THR A 26 10.69 27.49 18.92
C THR A 26 9.83 26.23 19.06
N VAL A 27 8.65 26.38 19.66
CA VAL A 27 7.64 25.30 19.68
C VAL A 27 7.29 24.87 18.26
N GLN A 28 7.19 25.81 17.32
CA GLN A 28 7.00 25.51 15.90
C GLN A 28 7.99 24.45 15.41
N LYS A 29 9.28 24.61 15.73
CA LYS A 29 10.32 23.66 15.32
C LYS A 29 10.11 22.28 15.94
N GLU A 30 9.81 22.20 17.22
CA GLU A 30 9.58 20.91 17.89
C GLU A 30 8.30 20.23 17.42
N LEU A 31 7.23 21.00 17.19
CA LEU A 31 5.96 20.52 16.65
C LEU A 31 6.12 19.98 15.22
N LYS A 32 6.87 20.67 14.36
CA LYS A 32 7.25 20.17 13.03
C LYS A 32 8.08 18.90 13.10
N VAL A 33 8.99 18.76 14.07
CA VAL A 33 9.74 17.51 14.24
C VAL A 33 8.85 16.36 14.70
N ALA A 34 7.96 16.60 15.65
CA ALA A 34 6.99 15.60 16.11
C ALA A 34 6.03 15.19 14.99
N ALA A 35 5.53 16.13 14.18
CA ALA A 35 4.66 15.85 13.05
C ALA A 35 5.35 15.00 11.96
N ARG A 36 6.65 15.18 11.72
CA ARG A 36 7.42 14.28 10.84
C ARG A 36 7.53 12.87 11.41
N GLY A 37 7.76 12.76 12.72
CA GLY A 37 7.71 11.48 13.43
C GLY A 37 6.34 10.81 13.31
N LEU A 38 5.25 11.57 13.44
CA LEU A 38 3.89 11.09 13.25
C LEU A 38 3.67 10.54 11.83
N CYS A 39 4.13 11.25 10.80
CA CYS A 39 4.06 10.76 9.41
C CYS A 39 4.74 9.40 9.24
N TRP A 40 5.90 9.21 9.89
CA TRP A 40 6.62 7.94 9.89
C TRP A 40 5.84 6.83 10.60
N GLU A 41 5.31 7.07 11.80
CA GLU A 41 4.56 6.07 12.55
C GLU A 41 3.26 5.68 11.83
N LEU A 42 2.55 6.65 11.24
CA LEU A 42 1.36 6.39 10.42
C LEU A 42 1.69 5.56 9.17
N ALA A 43 2.79 5.86 8.50
CA ALA A 43 3.25 5.07 7.37
C ALA A 43 3.61 3.65 7.81
N LYS A 44 4.35 3.48 8.91
CA LYS A 44 4.74 2.17 9.45
C LYS A 44 3.53 1.32 9.88
N ALA A 45 2.51 1.94 10.46
CA ALA A 45 1.30 1.28 10.95
C ALA A 45 0.27 0.94 9.86
N MET A 46 0.57 1.28 8.60
CA MET A 46 -0.27 0.99 7.43
C MET A 46 0.15 -0.31 6.74
N GLN A 47 -0.80 -1.03 6.12
CA GLN A 47 -0.49 -2.19 5.28
C GLN A 47 0.29 -1.80 3.99
N PRO A 48 1.30 -2.59 3.58
CA PRO A 48 1.89 -3.70 4.33
C PRO A 48 2.64 -3.18 5.57
N PHE A 49 2.41 -3.80 6.73
CA PHE A 49 2.89 -3.28 8.02
C PHE A 49 4.42 -3.26 8.09
N GLY A 50 4.98 -2.16 8.58
CA GLY A 50 6.43 -1.92 8.60
C GLY A 50 6.92 -1.03 7.45
N MET A 51 8.23 -0.83 7.42
CA MET A 51 8.94 0.03 6.45
C MET A 51 10.17 -0.66 5.82
N ASP A 52 10.38 -1.94 6.13
CA ASP A 52 11.51 -2.74 5.63
C ASP A 52 11.16 -3.44 4.30
N ASP A 53 12.15 -4.09 3.70
CA ASP A 53 11.96 -4.86 2.46
C ASP A 53 11.07 -6.10 2.67
N LYS A 54 10.93 -6.58 3.91
CA LYS A 54 9.99 -7.64 4.25
C LYS A 54 8.54 -7.14 4.10
N ALA A 55 8.22 -5.95 4.59
CA ALA A 55 6.92 -5.32 4.40
C ALA A 55 6.62 -5.11 2.90
N LYS A 56 7.60 -4.61 2.14
CA LYS A 56 7.49 -4.52 0.67
C LYS A 56 7.15 -5.88 0.06
N GLY A 57 7.95 -6.92 0.35
CA GLY A 57 7.76 -8.26 -0.17
C GLY A 57 6.42 -8.90 0.21
N GLN A 58 5.86 -8.58 1.38
CA GLN A 58 4.50 -8.98 1.77
C GLN A 58 3.44 -8.37 0.85
N GLY A 59 3.54 -7.07 0.56
CA GLY A 59 2.64 -6.39 -0.38
C GLY A 59 2.71 -6.97 -1.78
N GLU A 60 3.93 -7.19 -2.29
CA GLU A 60 4.16 -7.80 -3.61
C GLU A 60 3.63 -9.25 -3.68
N SER A 61 3.79 -10.00 -2.59
CA SER A 61 3.27 -11.37 -2.48
C SER A 61 1.75 -11.43 -2.43
N ALA A 62 1.10 -10.45 -1.80
CA ALA A 62 -0.35 -10.32 -1.80
C ALA A 62 -0.88 -10.10 -3.23
N ILE A 63 -0.29 -9.14 -3.96
CA ILE A 63 -0.63 -8.88 -5.38
C ILE A 63 -0.43 -10.14 -6.22
N ARG A 64 0.71 -10.83 -6.09
CA ARG A 64 0.97 -12.08 -6.81
C ARG A 64 -0.09 -13.14 -6.53
N ARG A 65 -0.52 -13.25 -5.26
CA ARG A 65 -1.55 -14.21 -4.85
C ARG A 65 -2.92 -13.86 -5.40
N ASP A 66 -3.27 -12.58 -5.46
CA ASP A 66 -4.53 -12.13 -6.05
C ASP A 66 -4.55 -12.40 -7.56
N LEU A 67 -3.44 -12.12 -8.25
CA LEU A 67 -3.32 -12.37 -9.69
C LEU A 67 -3.32 -13.85 -10.05
N PHE A 68 -2.51 -14.67 -9.39
CA PHE A 68 -2.22 -16.04 -9.86
C PHE A 68 -2.59 -17.16 -8.87
N GLY A 69 -2.98 -16.79 -7.66
CA GLY A 69 -3.30 -17.72 -6.58
C GLY A 69 -2.08 -18.11 -5.76
N SER A 70 -2.32 -18.92 -4.73
CA SER A 70 -1.27 -19.53 -3.93
C SER A 70 -0.75 -20.78 -4.65
N GLY A 71 0.36 -20.67 -5.37
CA GLY A 71 1.03 -21.79 -6.02
C GLY A 71 1.36 -22.93 -5.06
N GLN A 72 1.15 -24.15 -5.53
CA GLN A 72 1.30 -25.45 -4.89
C GLN A 72 2.74 -25.69 -4.38
N LYS A 73 3.05 -25.31 -3.14
CA LYS A 73 4.25 -25.79 -2.43
C LYS A 73 3.84 -26.41 -1.09
N GLY A 74 3.98 -27.72 -0.99
CA GLY A 74 4.26 -28.44 0.27
C GLY A 74 3.09 -28.57 1.26
N LEU A 75 2.68 -29.84 1.41
CA LEU A 75 2.01 -30.50 2.54
C LEU A 75 1.73 -29.72 3.85
N THR A 76 0.58 -30.10 4.43
CA THR A 76 0.12 -30.02 5.85
C THR A 76 -0.71 -28.82 6.34
N SER A 77 -1.45 -28.13 5.47
CA SER A 77 -2.55 -27.32 5.97
C SER A 77 -3.79 -27.43 5.10
N SER A 78 -4.90 -27.76 5.73
CA SER A 78 -6.29 -27.74 5.24
C SER A 78 -6.78 -26.34 4.78
N THR A 79 -5.87 -25.42 4.50
CA THR A 79 -6.21 -24.07 4.05
C THR A 79 -6.62 -24.11 2.58
N VAL A 80 -7.89 -23.77 2.33
CA VAL A 80 -8.50 -23.63 1.01
C VAL A 80 -7.54 -22.95 0.01
N ARG A 81 -7.20 -23.64 -1.08
CA ARG A 81 -6.40 -23.08 -2.17
C ARG A 81 -7.12 -21.84 -2.71
N ARG A 82 -6.46 -20.68 -2.65
CA ARG A 82 -6.98 -19.48 -3.31
C ARG A 82 -6.58 -19.50 -4.77
N PHE A 83 -7.58 -19.49 -5.64
CA PHE A 83 -7.40 -19.28 -7.07
C PHE A 83 -7.22 -17.79 -7.33
N GLY A 84 -6.22 -17.45 -8.14
CA GLY A 84 -6.05 -16.08 -8.62
C GLY A 84 -7.01 -15.75 -9.75
N ILE A 85 -7.04 -14.49 -10.15
CA ILE A 85 -7.86 -13.97 -11.26
C ILE A 85 -7.43 -14.59 -12.59
N PHE A 86 -6.12 -14.69 -12.79
CA PHE A 86 -5.52 -15.08 -14.05
C PHE A 86 -4.95 -16.50 -13.99
N LYS A 87 -5.05 -17.19 -15.13
CA LYS A 87 -4.27 -18.38 -15.44
C LYS A 87 -3.31 -18.01 -16.56
N THR A 88 -2.03 -17.92 -16.23
CA THR A 88 -0.98 -17.72 -17.23
C THR A 88 -0.63 -19.05 -17.89
N LEU A 89 -0.39 -19.00 -19.20
CA LEU A 89 0.16 -20.09 -19.99
C LEU A 89 1.29 -19.56 -20.89
N PRO A 90 2.25 -20.42 -21.29
CA PRO A 90 3.28 -20.03 -22.25
C PRO A 90 2.67 -19.39 -23.49
N ASP A 91 3.29 -18.31 -23.97
CA ASP A 91 2.82 -17.54 -25.11
C ASP A 91 2.61 -18.42 -26.36
N SER A 92 3.43 -19.45 -26.55
CA SER A 92 3.29 -20.42 -27.64
C SER A 92 2.01 -21.28 -27.54
N ILE A 93 1.57 -21.63 -26.33
CA ILE A 93 0.32 -22.37 -26.12
C ILE A 93 -0.88 -21.45 -26.45
N ILE A 94 -0.82 -20.19 -26.02
CA ILE A 94 -1.87 -19.21 -26.33
C ILE A 94 -1.94 -18.94 -27.84
N ALA A 95 -0.80 -18.80 -28.51
CA ALA A 95 -0.74 -18.57 -29.95
C ALA A 95 -1.38 -19.73 -30.75
N ASN A 96 -1.18 -20.97 -30.29
CA ASN A 96 -1.70 -22.18 -30.94
C ASN A 96 -3.10 -22.60 -30.48
N ALA A 97 -3.74 -21.83 -29.59
CA ALA A 97 -5.11 -22.12 -29.16
C ALA A 97 -6.08 -21.96 -30.34
N THR A 98 -6.99 -22.92 -30.49
CA THR A 98 -8.00 -22.94 -31.54
C THR A 98 -9.31 -22.41 -30.98
N GLU A 99 -9.82 -21.35 -31.59
CA GLU A 99 -11.18 -20.88 -31.33
C GLU A 99 -12.12 -21.71 -32.19
N GLU A 100 -12.99 -22.50 -31.56
CA GLU A 100 -14.04 -23.22 -32.28
C GLU A 100 -15.17 -22.25 -32.65
N GLU A 101 -16.04 -22.60 -33.60
CA GLU A 101 -17.24 -21.82 -33.94
C GLU A 101 -18.22 -21.68 -32.75
N SER A 102 -18.03 -22.51 -31.71
CA SER A 102 -18.77 -22.50 -30.46
C SER A 102 -18.32 -21.37 -29.51
N THR A 103 -18.92 -21.30 -28.31
CA THR A 103 -18.53 -20.36 -27.24
C THR A 103 -17.23 -20.74 -26.53
N THR A 104 -16.46 -21.70 -27.05
CA THR A 104 -15.32 -22.31 -26.36
C THR A 104 -14.03 -22.20 -27.15
N VAL A 105 -12.91 -22.10 -26.42
CA VAL A 105 -11.57 -22.07 -26.97
C VAL A 105 -10.84 -23.33 -26.51
N GLN A 106 -10.35 -24.12 -27.46
CA GLN A 106 -9.45 -25.23 -27.19
C GLN A 106 -8.02 -24.69 -27.02
N ILE A 107 -7.44 -24.92 -25.85
CA ILE A 107 -6.09 -24.43 -25.52
C ILE A 107 -5.05 -25.49 -25.89
N PHE A 108 -5.21 -26.72 -25.41
CA PHE A 108 -4.35 -27.85 -25.80
C PHE A 108 -5.06 -29.18 -25.54
N ALA A 109 -4.65 -30.22 -26.27
CA ALA A 109 -5.04 -31.59 -26.00
C ALA A 109 -3.83 -32.41 -25.52
N LYS A 110 -4.05 -33.26 -24.53
CA LYS A 110 -3.04 -34.21 -24.06
C LYS A 110 -3.10 -35.50 -24.88
N LYS A 111 -2.00 -36.27 -24.85
CA LYS A 111 -1.92 -37.61 -25.48
C LYS A 111 -2.96 -38.60 -24.95
N ASN A 112 -3.45 -38.42 -23.73
CA ASN A 112 -4.49 -39.26 -23.11
C ASN A 112 -5.92 -38.91 -23.59
N GLY A 113 -6.08 -37.96 -24.52
CA GLY A 113 -7.37 -37.53 -25.05
C GLY A 113 -8.11 -36.49 -24.20
N GLU A 114 -7.53 -36.02 -23.09
CA GLU A 114 -8.07 -34.87 -22.35
C GLU A 114 -7.85 -33.57 -23.15
N VAL A 115 -8.88 -32.75 -23.24
CA VAL A 115 -8.85 -31.45 -23.90
C VAL A 115 -8.98 -30.35 -22.87
N TYR A 116 -8.01 -29.45 -22.81
CA TYR A 116 -8.08 -28.27 -21.94
C TYR A 116 -8.61 -27.10 -22.76
N GLY A 117 -9.64 -26.46 -22.24
CA GLY A 117 -10.31 -25.35 -22.89
C GLY A 117 -10.72 -24.27 -21.91
N THR A 118 -11.30 -23.20 -22.42
CA THR A 118 -11.93 -22.14 -21.63
C THR A 118 -13.09 -21.56 -22.43
N ASP A 119 -14.01 -20.88 -21.76
CA ASP A 119 -15.05 -20.13 -22.46
C ASP A 119 -14.42 -18.89 -23.13
N LYS A 120 -14.95 -18.48 -24.29
CA LYS A 120 -14.34 -17.41 -25.11
C LYS A 120 -14.22 -16.08 -24.34
N GLU A 121 -15.15 -15.79 -23.44
CA GLU A 121 -15.13 -14.62 -22.55
C GLU A 121 -13.95 -14.62 -21.55
N HIS A 122 -13.37 -15.77 -21.27
CA HIS A 122 -12.25 -15.95 -20.36
C HIS A 122 -10.92 -16.09 -21.12
N PHE A 123 -10.90 -16.05 -22.44
CA PHE A 123 -9.67 -16.18 -23.23
C PHE A 123 -9.22 -14.83 -23.79
N MET A 124 -8.03 -14.37 -23.39
CA MET A 124 -7.45 -13.13 -23.92
C MET A 124 -6.12 -13.42 -24.62
N ARG A 125 -6.13 -13.44 -25.96
CA ARG A 125 -4.95 -13.77 -26.77
C ARG A 125 -3.85 -12.72 -26.69
N ASN A 126 -4.20 -11.43 -26.70
CA ASN A 126 -3.23 -10.32 -26.62
C ASN A 126 -3.82 -9.10 -25.88
N PRO A 127 -4.13 -9.23 -24.59
CA PRO A 127 -4.67 -8.12 -23.82
C PRO A 127 -3.64 -6.99 -23.66
N SER A 128 -4.12 -5.75 -23.59
CA SER A 128 -3.31 -4.66 -23.06
C SER A 128 -3.19 -4.78 -21.53
N VAL A 129 -2.19 -4.11 -20.95
CA VAL A 129 -2.08 -4.05 -19.48
C VAL A 129 -3.28 -3.32 -18.87
N GLY A 130 -3.86 -2.36 -19.58
CA GLY A 130 -5.07 -1.65 -19.15
C GLY A 130 -6.28 -2.58 -19.02
N ASP A 131 -6.46 -3.50 -19.97
CA ASP A 131 -7.55 -4.49 -19.91
C ASP A 131 -7.39 -5.41 -18.70
N LEU A 132 -6.16 -5.86 -18.44
CA LEU A 132 -5.85 -6.70 -17.28
C LEU A 132 -6.04 -5.95 -15.96
N ASP A 133 -5.68 -4.66 -15.91
CA ASP A 133 -5.92 -3.82 -14.73
C ASP A 133 -7.42 -3.64 -14.49
N ALA A 134 -8.22 -3.46 -15.54
CA ALA A 134 -9.67 -3.33 -15.44
C ALA A 134 -10.32 -4.62 -14.90
N ILE A 135 -9.93 -5.78 -15.43
CA ILE A 135 -10.37 -7.09 -14.91
C ILE A 135 -9.95 -7.24 -13.46
N HIS A 136 -8.68 -6.94 -13.14
CA HIS A 136 -8.18 -6.96 -11.77
C HIS A 136 -9.05 -6.11 -10.85
N HIS A 137 -9.33 -4.85 -11.19
CA HIS A 137 -10.18 -3.96 -10.39
C HIS A 137 -11.61 -4.47 -10.24
N SER A 138 -12.24 -4.98 -11.30
CA SER A 138 -13.60 -5.53 -11.27
C SER A 138 -13.74 -6.76 -10.35
N ALA A 139 -12.64 -7.49 -10.15
CA ALA A 139 -12.60 -8.65 -9.27
C ALA A 139 -12.65 -8.27 -7.78
N PHE A 140 -12.53 -7.00 -7.41
CA PHE A 140 -12.61 -6.57 -6.00
C PHE A 140 -13.93 -5.86 -5.71
N ARG A 141 -14.66 -6.36 -4.70
CA ARG A 141 -15.80 -5.68 -4.07
C ARG A 141 -15.43 -5.37 -2.63
N ASP A 142 -15.57 -4.11 -2.22
CA ASP A 142 -15.22 -3.64 -0.87
C ASP A 142 -13.79 -3.97 -0.42
N GLY A 143 -12.85 -4.03 -1.37
CA GLY A 143 -11.45 -4.36 -1.10
C GLY A 143 -11.18 -5.85 -0.83
N ARG A 144 -12.16 -6.71 -1.10
CA ARG A 144 -12.00 -8.17 -1.11
C ARG A 144 -12.20 -8.68 -2.53
N MET A 145 -11.28 -9.53 -2.97
CA MET A 145 -11.44 -10.23 -4.22
C MET A 145 -12.67 -11.14 -4.14
N SER A 146 -13.64 -10.99 -5.05
CA SER A 146 -14.72 -11.95 -5.22
C SER A 146 -14.10 -13.28 -5.63
N SER A 147 -14.64 -14.40 -5.12
CA SER A 147 -14.14 -15.71 -5.49
C SER A 147 -14.35 -15.92 -6.98
N VAL A 148 -13.32 -15.69 -7.79
CA VAL A 148 -13.28 -16.16 -9.17
C VAL A 148 -13.40 -17.67 -9.09
N SER A 149 -14.38 -18.21 -9.82
CA SER A 149 -14.85 -19.59 -9.79
C SER A 149 -13.70 -20.57 -9.56
N ALA A 150 -13.70 -21.19 -8.38
CA ALA A 150 -12.62 -22.02 -7.87
C ALA A 150 -12.56 -23.43 -8.48
N PHE A 151 -13.33 -23.69 -9.54
CA PHE A 151 -13.57 -25.04 -10.03
C PHE A 151 -13.42 -25.10 -11.53
N ASP A 152 -12.40 -25.84 -11.98
CA ASP A 152 -12.32 -26.28 -13.36
C ASP A 152 -13.53 -27.19 -13.63
N ARG A 153 -14.33 -26.83 -14.64
CA ARG A 153 -15.52 -27.60 -15.02
C ARG A 153 -15.08 -28.77 -15.90
N THR A 154 -15.35 -30.00 -15.49
CA THR A 154 -15.11 -31.18 -16.33
C THR A 154 -16.39 -31.58 -17.05
N ILE A 155 -16.34 -31.66 -18.38
CA ILE A 155 -17.45 -32.17 -19.22
C ILE A 155 -16.87 -33.23 -20.16
N GLY A 156 -17.11 -34.51 -19.84
CA GLY A 156 -16.49 -35.62 -20.56
C GLY A 156 -14.96 -35.51 -20.59
N ARG A 157 -14.38 -35.41 -21.81
CA ARG A 157 -12.94 -35.22 -22.03
C ARG A 157 -12.45 -33.79 -21.81
N TRP A 158 -13.36 -32.82 -21.77
CA TRP A 158 -13.02 -31.41 -21.63
C TRP A 158 -12.77 -31.02 -20.17
N LYS A 159 -11.69 -30.27 -19.96
CA LYS A 159 -11.28 -29.63 -18.71
C LYS A 159 -11.31 -28.12 -18.92
N PHE A 160 -12.38 -27.46 -18.48
CA PHE A 160 -12.58 -26.03 -18.65
C PHE A 160 -11.92 -25.23 -17.54
N ILE A 161 -11.04 -24.32 -17.94
CA ILE A 161 -10.45 -23.29 -17.08
C ILE A 161 -11.45 -22.13 -17.01
N THR A 162 -11.88 -21.80 -15.79
CA THR A 162 -12.88 -20.74 -15.55
C THR A 162 -12.26 -19.40 -15.17
N ARG A 163 -10.93 -19.35 -15.02
CA ARG A 163 -10.15 -18.12 -14.83
C ARG A 163 -9.84 -17.47 -16.17
N THR A 164 -9.58 -16.18 -16.17
CA THR A 164 -9.11 -15.47 -17.36
C THR A 164 -7.73 -16.01 -17.77
N VAL A 165 -7.67 -16.67 -18.92
CA VAL A 165 -6.47 -17.23 -19.52
C VAL A 165 -5.74 -16.16 -20.31
N ILE A 166 -4.47 -15.94 -19.98
CA ILE A 166 -3.61 -14.90 -20.58
C ILE A 166 -2.22 -15.46 -20.91
N PRO A 167 -1.48 -14.83 -21.86
CA PRO A 167 -0.06 -15.12 -22.06
C PRO A 167 0.78 -14.83 -20.81
N GLU A 168 1.83 -15.61 -20.61
CA GLU A 168 2.77 -15.43 -19.50
C GLU A 168 3.48 -14.08 -19.56
N SER A 169 3.87 -13.64 -20.75
CA SER A 169 4.46 -12.30 -20.95
C SER A 169 3.55 -11.18 -20.44
N LYS A 170 2.25 -11.29 -20.67
CA LYS A 170 1.23 -10.34 -20.19
C LYS A 170 1.01 -10.44 -18.69
N GLY A 171 1.04 -11.66 -18.14
CA GLY A 171 1.04 -11.90 -16.70
C GLY A 171 2.19 -11.19 -15.98
N VAL A 172 3.40 -11.25 -16.53
CA VAL A 172 4.57 -10.54 -15.98
C VAL A 172 4.41 -9.03 -16.07
N GLN A 173 3.88 -8.51 -17.19
CA GLN A 173 3.65 -7.07 -17.37
C GLN A 173 2.66 -6.51 -16.33
N ILE A 174 1.51 -7.17 -16.14
CA ILE A 174 0.51 -6.71 -15.16
C ILE A 174 1.04 -6.84 -13.72
N LEU A 175 1.77 -7.91 -13.40
CA LEU A 175 2.40 -8.07 -12.10
C LEU A 175 3.37 -6.91 -11.81
N ASN A 176 4.27 -6.62 -12.75
CA ASN A 176 5.27 -5.55 -12.60
C ASN A 176 4.62 -4.17 -12.42
N MET A 177 3.55 -3.89 -13.17
CA MET A 177 2.80 -2.65 -13.00
C MET A 177 2.17 -2.55 -11.61
N LEU A 178 1.53 -3.62 -11.12
CA LEU A 178 0.85 -3.60 -9.82
C LEU A 178 1.84 -3.58 -8.64
N VAL A 179 2.93 -4.35 -8.66
CA VAL A 179 3.94 -4.32 -7.59
C VAL A 179 4.66 -2.97 -7.51
N ALA A 180 4.77 -2.25 -8.62
CA ALA A 180 5.28 -0.88 -8.60
C ALA A 180 4.39 0.07 -7.78
N ARG A 181 3.09 -0.19 -7.65
CA ARG A 181 2.15 0.59 -6.81
C ARG A 181 2.28 0.32 -5.32
N VAL A 182 3.02 -0.72 -4.90
CA VAL A 182 3.26 -1.01 -3.47
C VAL A 182 3.89 0.22 -2.80
N GLY A 183 3.31 0.62 -1.66
CA GLY A 183 3.76 1.79 -0.90
C GLY A 183 3.14 3.13 -1.30
N PHE A 184 2.28 3.18 -2.32
CA PHE A 184 1.64 4.43 -2.73
C PHE A 184 0.86 5.09 -1.58
N ALA A 185 0.05 4.31 -0.83
CA ALA A 185 -0.67 4.82 0.34
C ALA A 185 0.24 5.40 1.44
N LYS A 186 1.38 4.76 1.69
CA LYS A 186 2.39 5.25 2.64
C LYS A 186 3.06 6.53 2.15
N ALA A 187 3.16 6.71 0.84
CA ALA A 187 3.81 7.86 0.24
C ALA A 187 3.03 9.16 0.45
N GLY A 188 1.70 9.11 0.66
CA GLY A 188 0.93 10.29 1.09
C GLY A 188 1.49 10.88 2.40
N TRP A 189 1.84 10.05 3.37
CA TRP A 189 2.50 10.50 4.61
C TRP A 189 3.93 10.96 4.38
N ALA A 190 4.67 10.31 3.46
CA ALA A 190 5.99 10.79 3.06
C ALA A 190 5.93 12.17 2.39
N THR A 191 4.85 12.46 1.65
CA THR A 191 4.57 13.78 1.09
C THR A 191 4.30 14.80 2.20
N CYS A 192 3.45 14.50 3.18
CA CYS A 192 3.26 15.38 4.35
C CYS A 192 4.59 15.67 5.07
N ALA A 193 5.41 14.65 5.32
CA ALA A 193 6.71 14.82 5.96
C ALA A 193 7.65 15.74 5.16
N ARG A 194 7.61 15.66 3.82
CA ARG A 194 8.37 16.50 2.91
C ARG A 194 7.88 17.95 2.88
N ILE A 195 6.60 18.20 3.10
CA ILE A 195 6.03 19.55 3.20
C ILE A 195 6.41 20.18 4.54
N ILE A 196 6.42 19.41 5.63
CA ILE A 196 6.69 19.92 6.99
C ILE A 196 8.14 20.40 7.19
N GLY A 197 9.11 19.78 6.52
CA GLY A 197 10.51 20.17 6.67
C GLY A 197 11.27 20.07 5.35
N ASP A 198 12.59 20.28 5.39
CA ASP A 198 13.38 20.32 4.16
C ASP A 198 13.31 18.99 3.40
N ALA A 199 13.04 19.07 2.09
CA ALA A 199 12.65 17.93 1.26
C ALA A 199 13.65 16.75 1.31
N ALA A 200 14.94 17.02 1.47
CA ALA A 200 16.01 16.03 1.48
C ALA A 200 16.11 15.26 2.82
N ASN A 201 15.98 15.95 3.95
CA ASN A 201 16.20 15.35 5.27
C ASN A 201 14.89 14.79 5.88
N SER A 202 13.75 15.36 5.53
CA SER A 202 12.47 15.04 6.17
C SER A 202 11.86 13.72 5.70
N THR A 203 12.39 13.14 4.62
CA THR A 203 12.00 11.81 4.14
C THR A 203 13.14 10.80 4.22
N ARG A 204 14.26 11.12 4.90
CA ARG A 204 15.46 10.26 4.93
C ARG A 204 15.13 8.83 5.33
N ASP A 205 14.35 8.68 6.39
CA ASP A 205 14.06 7.39 7.01
C ASP A 205 13.03 6.57 6.18
N PHE A 206 12.28 7.21 5.28
CA PHE A 206 11.38 6.52 4.36
C PHE A 206 12.16 5.66 3.35
N PRO A 207 11.74 4.40 3.12
CA PRO A 207 12.42 3.51 2.20
C PRO A 207 12.19 3.96 0.75
N ARG A 208 13.12 3.60 -0.15
CA ARG A 208 13.08 4.02 -1.57
C ARG A 208 11.78 3.61 -2.27
N TRP A 209 11.21 2.45 -1.93
CA TRP A 209 9.97 1.94 -2.53
C TRP A 209 8.71 2.74 -2.12
N VAL A 210 8.78 3.53 -1.05
CA VAL A 210 7.75 4.53 -0.71
C VAL A 210 8.07 5.87 -1.38
N LYS A 211 9.33 6.31 -1.32
CA LYS A 211 9.77 7.62 -1.84
C LYS A 211 9.64 7.80 -3.36
N ARG A 212 9.58 6.71 -4.12
CA ARG A 212 9.40 6.76 -5.59
C ARG A 212 8.09 7.45 -6.02
N HIS A 213 7.07 7.40 -5.17
CA HIS A 213 5.73 7.94 -5.41
C HIS A 213 5.69 9.43 -5.03
N ARG A 214 6.36 10.27 -5.84
CA ARG A 214 6.52 11.70 -5.52
C ARG A 214 5.22 12.50 -5.64
N ASP A 215 4.32 12.01 -6.47
CA ASP A 215 2.98 12.50 -6.80
C ASP A 215 1.90 12.03 -5.83
N ALA A 216 2.26 11.22 -4.82
CA ALA A 216 1.30 10.72 -3.84
C ALA A 216 0.66 11.90 -3.07
N PRO A 217 -0.69 12.00 -3.05
CA PRO A 217 -1.39 13.17 -2.54
C PRO A 217 -1.35 13.20 -1.00
N GLY A 218 -0.67 14.22 -0.48
CA GLY A 218 -0.59 14.53 0.94
C GLY A 218 -0.56 16.03 1.14
N GLU A 219 -1.25 16.50 2.18
CA GLU A 219 -1.42 17.92 2.50
C GLU A 219 -1.06 18.19 3.96
N VAL A 220 -0.69 19.43 4.23
CA VAL A 220 -0.33 19.91 5.57
C VAL A 220 -0.96 21.28 5.75
N GLU A 221 -1.70 21.43 6.83
CA GLU A 221 -2.16 22.71 7.32
C GLU A 221 -1.31 23.07 8.55
N ASP A 222 -0.46 24.08 8.38
CA ASP A 222 0.48 24.55 9.39
C ASP A 222 -0.11 25.81 10.05
N ARG A 223 -0.55 25.67 11.30
CA ARG A 223 -0.95 26.78 12.17
C ARG A 223 -0.06 26.80 13.41
N THR A 224 1.22 26.46 13.24
CA THR A 224 2.16 26.35 14.36
C THR A 224 2.58 27.72 14.91
N ASP A 225 2.29 28.80 14.19
CA ASP A 225 2.42 30.20 14.56
C ASP A 225 1.28 30.76 15.39
N ASP A 226 0.16 30.04 15.54
CA ASP A 226 -0.93 30.46 16.40
C ASP A 226 -0.43 30.59 17.86
N PRO A 227 -0.46 31.80 18.45
CA PRO A 227 0.08 32.05 19.78
C PRO A 227 -0.79 31.45 20.88
N ASN A 228 -2.06 31.15 20.60
CA ASN A 228 -3.01 30.61 21.56
C ASN A 228 -3.11 29.10 21.43
N GLN A 229 -3.09 28.56 20.21
CA GLN A 229 -3.28 27.13 19.95
C GLN A 229 -2.47 26.65 18.73
N PRO A 230 -1.16 26.42 18.88
CA PRO A 230 -0.35 25.94 17.77
C PRO A 230 -0.78 24.54 17.36
N THR A 231 -1.09 24.37 16.09
CA THR A 231 -1.54 23.10 15.54
C THR A 231 -0.86 22.79 14.22
N LEU A 232 -0.72 21.50 13.94
CA LEU A 232 -0.28 21.02 12.65
C LEU A 232 -1.18 19.84 12.25
N THR A 233 -1.92 20.03 11.17
CA THR A 233 -2.80 19.01 10.62
C THR A 233 -2.17 18.41 9.38
N ILE A 234 -2.10 17.09 9.32
CA ILE A 234 -1.62 16.36 8.14
C ILE A 234 -2.76 15.54 7.55
N VAL A 235 -2.84 15.53 6.22
CA VAL A 235 -3.91 14.84 5.49
C VAL A 235 -3.31 13.94 4.41
N ASN A 236 -3.69 12.67 4.43
CA ASN A 236 -3.41 11.72 3.35
C ASN A 236 -4.66 11.58 2.48
N ASN A 237 -4.60 12.09 1.25
CA ASN A 237 -5.73 12.17 0.32
C ASN A 237 -5.86 10.95 -0.61
N ILE A 238 -5.15 9.86 -0.30
CA ILE A 238 -5.31 8.60 -1.03
C ILE A 238 -6.63 7.94 -0.60
N ASN A 239 -7.51 7.70 -1.57
CA ASN A 239 -8.91 7.28 -1.36
C ASN A 239 -9.06 6.02 -0.48
N TYR A 240 -8.13 5.09 -0.58
CA TYR A 240 -8.19 3.81 0.13
C TYR A 240 -7.37 3.77 1.43
N THR A 241 -6.76 4.88 1.86
CA THR A 241 -5.97 4.96 3.10
C THR A 241 -6.74 4.46 4.33
N ARG A 242 -8.05 4.74 4.41
CA ARG A 242 -8.94 4.26 5.50
C ARG A 242 -9.08 2.74 5.57
N ARG A 243 -8.80 2.03 4.48
CA ARG A 243 -8.85 0.55 4.43
C ARG A 243 -7.55 -0.10 4.88
N VAL A 244 -6.43 0.62 4.76
CA VAL A 244 -5.08 0.10 5.03
C VAL A 244 -4.47 0.64 6.33
N LEU A 245 -5.12 1.62 6.98
CA LEU A 245 -4.77 2.15 8.29
C LEU A 245 -6.02 2.23 9.17
N SER A 246 -6.06 1.46 10.25
CA SER A 246 -7.18 1.44 11.19
C SER A 246 -7.20 2.69 12.09
N GLN A 247 -8.39 3.05 12.60
CA GLN A 247 -8.54 4.14 13.57
C GLN A 247 -7.74 3.90 14.85
N GLN A 248 -7.68 2.65 15.30
CA GLN A 248 -6.86 2.26 16.46
C GLN A 248 -5.38 2.52 16.23
N ASN A 249 -4.83 2.09 15.09
CA ASN A 249 -3.43 2.32 14.75
C ASN A 249 -3.11 3.81 14.62
N MET A 250 -4.04 4.58 14.05
CA MET A 250 -3.92 6.04 13.95
C MET A 250 -3.88 6.71 15.32
N SER A 251 -4.77 6.31 16.24
CA SER A 251 -4.79 6.83 17.63
C SER A 251 -3.51 6.46 18.39
N ILE A 252 -2.99 5.25 18.21
CA ILE A 252 -1.72 4.82 18.81
C ILE A 252 -0.55 5.67 18.29
N ALA A 253 -0.46 5.87 16.97
CA ALA A 253 0.57 6.71 16.37
C ALA A 253 0.51 8.17 16.84
N LEU A 254 -0.71 8.72 17.00
CA LEU A 254 -0.90 10.07 17.53
C LEU A 254 -0.43 10.19 18.99
N LYS A 255 -0.84 9.25 19.85
CA LYS A 255 -0.42 9.24 21.27
C LYS A 255 1.10 9.11 21.41
N ASP A 256 1.73 8.28 20.59
CA ASP A 256 3.19 8.14 20.56
C ASP A 256 3.88 9.44 20.11
N ALA A 257 3.34 10.12 19.09
CA ALA A 257 3.85 11.42 18.65
C ALA A 257 3.68 12.52 19.72
N GLU A 258 2.53 12.58 20.39
CA GLU A 258 2.28 13.50 21.51
C GLU A 258 3.22 13.24 22.69
N TYR A 259 3.43 11.97 23.05
CA TYR A 259 4.36 11.58 24.09
C TYR A 259 5.79 12.01 23.76
N LYS A 260 6.26 11.72 22.54
CA LYS A 260 7.59 12.14 22.05
C LYS A 260 7.73 13.66 22.01
N LEU A 261 6.69 14.40 21.63
CA LEU A 261 6.70 15.86 21.65
C LEU A 261 6.87 16.40 23.07
N ARG A 262 6.08 15.89 24.03
CA ARG A 262 6.18 16.28 25.45
C ARG A 262 7.57 15.99 26.01
N ALA A 263 8.10 14.79 25.75
CA ALA A 263 9.43 14.40 26.20
C ALA A 263 10.55 15.29 25.62
N ARG A 264 10.44 15.69 24.34
CA ARG A 264 11.40 16.59 23.69
C ARG A 264 11.37 18.00 24.26
N ILE A 265 10.18 18.54 24.49
CA ILE A 265 10.01 19.86 25.12
C ILE A 265 10.62 19.83 26.54
N GLN A 266 10.32 18.80 27.33
CA GLN A 266 10.86 18.66 28.68
C GLN A 266 12.39 18.54 28.67
N ASN A 267 12.95 17.67 27.83
CA ASN A 267 14.40 17.49 27.72
C ASN A 267 15.11 18.80 27.32
N ALA A 268 14.55 19.55 26.37
CA ALA A 268 15.11 20.83 25.96
C ALA A 268 15.12 21.86 27.11
N ILE A 269 14.16 21.82 28.02
CA ILE A 269 14.11 22.69 29.20
C ILE A 269 15.13 22.25 30.27
N ASP A 270 15.25 20.94 30.49
CA ASP A 270 16.13 20.37 31.51
C ASP A 270 17.62 20.47 31.14
N HIS A 271 17.94 20.39 29.84
CA HIS A 271 19.30 20.41 29.30
C HIS A 271 19.48 21.53 28.26
N PRO A 272 19.47 22.81 28.69
CA PRO A 272 19.67 23.90 27.76
C PRO A 272 21.06 23.82 27.10
N PRO A 273 21.19 24.16 25.80
CA PRO A 273 22.48 24.21 25.14
C PRO A 273 23.39 25.19 25.89
N LYS A 274 24.65 24.78 26.13
CA LYS A 274 25.65 25.65 26.75
C LYS A 274 25.77 26.92 25.90
N SER A 275 25.60 28.08 26.53
CA SER A 275 25.83 29.38 25.88
C SER A 275 27.29 29.43 25.41
N SER A 276 27.48 29.44 24.10
CA SER A 276 28.75 29.69 23.42
C SER A 276 29.11 31.16 23.47
#